data_AF-A0A2S7X2M0-F1
#
_entry.id   AF-A0A2S7X2M0-F1
#
_cell.length_a   1.000
_cell.length_b   1.000
_cell.length_c   1.000
_cell.angle_alpha   90.00
_cell.angle_beta   90.00
_cell.angle_gamma   90.00
#
_symmetry.space_group_name_H-M   'P 1'
#
loop_
_entity.id
_entity.type
_entity.pdbx_description
1 polymer ?
#
loop_
_entity_poly.entity_id
_entity_poly.type
_entity_poly.pdbx_seq_one_letter_code
_entity_poly.pdbx_strand_id
1 'polypeptide(L)'
;MFENLYPFIGVVIGALLAGGFQYLNTKKQLQNDIQKLRTQIIADKKKSSYELKSKYLLEWLPELIYLADPEAHAKFDYQKTLQLVHKIQLILNPEQCRLEAELNNAVSNLASLIQSAICDKPDNYHLLGGQDIVIKAGRNVLKKFS
;
A
#
# COMPACT_ATOMS: atom_id res chain seq x y z
N MET A 1 -51.01 31.62 -46.68
CA MET A 1 -51.08 30.36 -45.89
C MET A 1 -49.71 29.72 -45.62
N PHE A 2 -48.62 30.17 -46.26
CA PHE A 2 -47.26 29.60 -46.06
C PHE A 2 -46.38 30.34 -45.02
N GLU A 3 -46.77 31.53 -44.57
CA GLU A 3 -45.95 32.36 -43.65
C GLU A 3 -45.87 31.80 -42.22
N ASN A 4 -46.86 31.01 -41.79
CA ASN A 4 -46.86 30.37 -40.46
C ASN A 4 -46.06 29.06 -40.40
N LEU A 5 -45.59 28.53 -41.54
CA LEU A 5 -44.88 27.25 -41.60
C LEU A 5 -43.40 27.38 -41.19
N TYR A 6 -42.76 28.49 -41.56
CA TYR A 6 -41.36 28.79 -41.26
C TYR A 6 -41.02 28.85 -39.75
N PRO A 7 -41.78 29.56 -38.90
CA PRO A 7 -41.50 29.58 -37.46
C PRO A 7 -41.69 28.18 -36.83
N PHE A 8 -42.65 27.40 -37.32
CA PHE A 8 -42.88 26.02 -36.83
C PHE A 8 -41.70 25.10 -37.17
N ILE A 9 -41.19 25.17 -38.40
CA ILE A 9 -40.02 24.42 -38.84
C ILE A 9 -38.76 24.83 -38.05
N GLY A 10 -38.58 26.13 -37.79
CA GLY A 10 -37.47 26.63 -36.98
C GLY A 10 -37.47 26.11 -35.54
N VAL A 11 -38.64 26.06 -34.91
CA VAL A 11 -38.81 25.50 -33.55
C VAL A 11 -38.51 24.00 -33.53
N VAL A 12 -38.97 23.25 -34.52
CA VAL A 12 -38.73 21.80 -34.61
C VAL A 12 -37.24 21.49 -34.81
N ILE A 13 -36.56 22.21 -35.70
CA ILE A 13 -35.12 22.03 -35.94
C ILE A 13 -34.32 22.45 -34.70
N GLY A 14 -34.67 23.56 -34.06
CA GLY A 14 -34.05 24.03 -32.82
C GLY A 14 -34.17 23.01 -31.68
N ALA A 15 -35.35 22.40 -31.51
CA ALA A 15 -35.59 21.37 -30.52
C ALA A 15 -34.77 20.09 -30.79
N LEU A 16 -34.66 19.66 -32.06
CA LEU A 16 -33.85 18.50 -32.44
C LEU A 16 -32.36 18.75 -32.20
N LEU A 17 -31.85 19.93 -32.54
CA LEU A 17 -30.45 20.29 -32.29
C LEU A 17 -30.15 20.40 -30.80
N ALA A 18 -31.02 21.07 -30.02
CA ALA A 18 -30.87 21.18 -28.57
C ALA A 18 -30.89 19.81 -27.89
N GLY A 19 -31.81 18.93 -28.29
CA GLY A 19 -31.86 17.55 -27.80
C GLY A 19 -30.62 16.74 -28.17
N GLY A 20 -30.11 16.89 -29.39
CA GLY A 20 -28.85 16.26 -29.83
C GLY A 20 -27.63 16.73 -29.03
N PHE A 21 -27.48 18.04 -28.81
CA PHE A 21 -26.41 18.60 -27.99
C PHE A 21 -26.52 18.19 -26.52
N GLN A 22 -27.73 18.19 -25.95
CA GLN A 22 -27.96 17.69 -24.60
C GLN A 22 -27.60 16.22 -24.47
N TYR A 23 -27.99 15.38 -25.43
CA TYR A 23 -27.64 13.96 -25.42
C TYR A 23 -26.13 13.74 -25.47
N LEU A 24 -25.41 14.43 -26.36
CA LEU A 24 -23.95 14.34 -26.48
C LEU A 24 -23.24 14.83 -25.21
N ASN A 25 -23.65 15.98 -24.66
CA ASN A 25 -23.07 16.51 -23.42
C ASN A 25 -23.34 15.59 -22.23
N THR A 26 -24.57 15.08 -22.10
CA THR A 26 -24.96 14.16 -21.02
C THR A 26 -24.16 12.85 -21.12
N LYS A 27 -24.00 12.31 -22.32
CA LYS A 27 -23.20 11.10 -22.55
C LYS A 27 -21.72 11.32 -22.18
N LYS A 28 -21.14 12.47 -22.57
CA LYS A 28 -19.76 12.83 -22.23
C LYS A 28 -19.58 13.03 -20.72
N GLN A 29 -20.57 13.64 -20.07
CA GLN A 29 -20.57 13.83 -18.61
C GLN A 29 -20.64 12.49 -17.86
N LEU A 30 -21.54 11.60 -18.28
CA LEU A 30 -21.61 10.23 -17.77
C LEU A 30 -20.29 9.48 -17.91
N GLN A 31 -19.62 9.58 -19.06
CA GLN A 31 -18.31 8.95 -19.26
C GLN A 31 -17.25 9.50 -18.30
N ASN A 32 -17.21 10.82 -18.11
CA ASN A 32 -16.28 11.45 -17.17
C ASN A 32 -16.55 11.04 -15.72
N ASP A 33 -17.82 10.95 -15.32
CA ASP A 33 -18.19 10.57 -13.95
C ASP A 33 -17.89 9.09 -13.69
N ILE A 34 -18.13 8.21 -14.68
CA ILE A 34 -17.71 6.80 -14.61
C ILE A 34 -16.18 6.69 -14.48
N GLN A 35 -15.42 7.49 -15.22
CA GLN A 35 -13.96 7.49 -15.13
C GLN A 35 -13.48 7.95 -13.75
N LYS A 36 -14.06 9.03 -13.20
CA LYS A 36 -13.77 9.50 -11.84
C LYS A 36 -14.06 8.44 -10.79
N LEU A 37 -15.24 7.81 -10.85
CA LEU A 37 -15.63 6.74 -9.93
C LEU A 37 -14.65 5.55 -10.00
N ARG A 38 -14.25 5.14 -11.20
CA ARG A 38 -13.24 4.07 -11.35
C ARG A 38 -11.91 4.45 -10.71
N THR A 39 -11.44 5.68 -10.94
CA THR A 39 -10.19 6.16 -10.33
C THR A 39 -10.29 6.20 -8.80
N GLN A 40 -11.42 6.66 -8.24
CA GLN A 40 -11.66 6.67 -6.80
C GLN A 40 -11.67 5.26 -6.22
N ILE A 41 -12.39 4.32 -6.83
CA ILE A 41 -12.43 2.92 -6.36
C ILE A 41 -11.03 2.30 -6.33
N ILE A 42 -10.21 2.57 -7.35
CA ILE A 42 -8.82 2.07 -7.39
C ILE A 42 -7.98 2.72 -6.28
N ALA A 43 -8.12 4.03 -6.08
CA ALA A 43 -7.43 4.76 -5.02
C ALA A 43 -7.82 4.23 -3.63
N ASP A 44 -9.10 4.01 -3.38
CA ASP A 44 -9.64 3.50 -2.12
C ASP A 44 -9.16 2.08 -1.84
N LYS A 45 -9.17 1.21 -2.86
CA LYS A 45 -8.59 -0.15 -2.73
C LYS A 45 -7.11 -0.11 -2.38
N LYS A 46 -6.36 0.77 -3.03
CA LYS A 46 -4.92 0.93 -2.78
C LYS A 46 -4.66 1.47 -1.37
N LYS A 47 -5.44 2.45 -0.92
CA LYS A 47 -5.39 3.00 0.43
C LYS A 47 -5.70 1.93 1.48
N SER A 48 -6.78 1.18 1.29
CA SER A 48 -7.15 0.06 2.18
C SER A 48 -6.05 -0.99 2.29
N SER A 49 -5.38 -1.32 1.18
CA SER A 49 -4.25 -2.24 1.19
C SER A 49 -3.07 -1.68 2.01
N TYR A 50 -2.73 -0.39 1.87
CA TYR A 50 -1.67 0.23 2.66
C TYR A 50 -2.01 0.34 4.15
N GLU A 51 -3.26 0.65 4.50
CA GLU A 51 -3.73 0.64 5.88
C GLU A 51 -3.58 -0.76 6.51
N LEU A 52 -3.97 -1.81 5.79
CA LEU A 52 -3.83 -3.19 6.24
C LEU A 52 -2.36 -3.59 6.43
N LYS A 53 -1.50 -3.27 5.45
CA LYS A 53 -0.05 -3.51 5.56
C LYS A 53 0.56 -2.77 6.75
N SER A 54 0.20 -1.50 6.92
CA SER A 54 0.68 -0.66 8.03
C SER A 54 0.28 -1.27 9.38
N LYS A 55 -0.98 -1.70 9.52
CA LYS A 55 -1.47 -2.36 10.74
C LYS A 55 -0.65 -3.62 11.07
N TYR A 56 -0.42 -4.50 10.10
CA TYR A 56 0.36 -5.71 10.32
C TYR A 56 1.84 -5.42 10.64
N LEU A 57 2.45 -4.45 9.96
CA LEU A 57 3.83 -4.07 10.24
C LEU A 57 3.99 -3.44 11.63
N LEU A 58 3.02 -2.64 12.08
CA LEU A 58 2.99 -2.08 13.44
C LEU A 58 2.79 -3.15 14.52
N GLU A 59 2.22 -4.31 14.17
CA GLU A 59 2.07 -5.43 15.08
C GLU A 59 3.34 -6.31 15.10
N TRP A 60 3.85 -6.70 13.92
CA TRP A 60 4.90 -7.72 13.82
C TRP A 60 6.33 -7.18 13.93
N LEU A 61 6.60 -5.94 13.49
CA LEU A 61 7.97 -5.39 13.58
C LEU A 61 8.42 -5.19 15.03
N PRO A 62 7.61 -4.61 15.94
CA PRO A 62 8.00 -4.48 17.33
C PRO A 62 8.22 -5.84 17.99
N GLU A 63 7.38 -6.83 17.67
CA GLU A 63 7.53 -8.19 18.21
C GLU A 63 8.82 -8.85 17.72
N LEU A 64 9.18 -8.68 16.44
CA LEU A 64 10.44 -9.17 15.89
C LEU A 64 11.65 -8.50 16.54
N ILE A 65 11.60 -7.18 16.75
CA ILE A 65 12.67 -6.43 17.43
C ILE A 65 12.83 -6.90 18.87
N TYR A 66 11.72 -7.09 19.58
CA TYR A 66 11.72 -7.60 20.95
C TYR A 66 12.38 -8.99 21.05
N LEU A 67 12.06 -9.90 20.13
CA LEU A 67 12.69 -11.23 20.11
C LEU A 67 14.19 -11.18 19.81
N ALA A 68 14.67 -10.11 19.19
CA ALA A 68 16.08 -9.90 18.90
C ALA A 68 16.85 -9.24 20.05
N ASP A 69 16.18 -8.85 21.13
CA ASP A 69 16.78 -8.12 22.24
C ASP A 69 17.51 -9.07 23.21
N PRO A 70 18.86 -9.02 23.28
CA PRO A 70 19.64 -9.85 24.18
C PRO A 70 19.44 -9.49 25.66
N GLU A 71 18.95 -8.28 25.99
CA GLU A 71 18.64 -7.89 27.36
C GLU A 71 17.30 -8.45 27.83
N ALA A 72 16.32 -8.56 26.92
CA ALA A 72 15.00 -9.09 27.23
C ALA A 72 14.96 -10.63 27.30
N HIS A 73 15.88 -11.32 26.61
CA HIS A 73 15.83 -12.77 26.45
C HIS A 73 17.16 -13.47 26.79
N ALA A 74 17.14 -14.36 27.78
CA ALA A 74 18.27 -15.24 28.08
C ALA A 74 18.49 -16.35 27.03
N LYS A 75 17.45 -16.66 26.23
CA LYS A 75 17.49 -17.61 25.11
C LYS A 75 16.61 -17.07 23.98
N PHE A 76 17.11 -17.14 22.76
CA PHE A 76 16.39 -16.68 21.58
C PHE A 76 15.43 -17.76 21.04
N ASP A 77 14.21 -17.35 20.67
CA ASP A 77 13.22 -18.20 19.99
C ASP A 77 13.31 -18.02 18.47
N TYR A 78 14.13 -18.85 17.83
CA TYR A 78 14.33 -18.77 16.38
C TYR A 78 13.10 -19.16 15.58
N GLN A 79 12.28 -20.09 16.08
CA GLN A 79 11.10 -20.55 15.36
C GLN A 79 10.08 -19.41 15.25
N LYS A 80 9.84 -18.70 16.35
CA LYS A 80 8.96 -17.54 16.36
C LYS A 80 9.54 -16.38 15.54
N THR A 81 10.85 -16.16 15.60
CA THR A 81 11.55 -15.17 14.77
C THR A 81 11.32 -15.44 13.28
N LEU A 82 11.57 -16.65 12.80
CA LEU A 82 11.34 -17.04 11.41
C LEU A 82 9.87 -16.86 10.99
N GLN A 83 8.93 -17.23 11.87
CA GLN A 83 7.51 -17.04 11.60
C GLN A 83 7.18 -15.56 11.35
N LEU A 84 7.69 -14.65 12.17
CA LEU A 84 7.47 -13.21 12.01
C LEU A 84 8.13 -12.67 10.74
N VAL A 85 9.36 -13.10 10.45
CA VAL A 85 10.04 -12.73 9.21
C VAL A 85 9.21 -13.15 8.00
N HIS A 86 8.74 -14.39 7.93
CA HIS A 86 7.93 -14.84 6.80
C HIS A 86 6.58 -14.13 6.69
N LYS A 87 5.92 -13.83 7.83
CA LYS A 87 4.69 -13.01 7.84
C LYS A 87 4.96 -11.63 7.25
N ILE A 88 6.04 -10.97 7.66
CA ILE A 88 6.45 -9.67 7.13
C ILE A 88 6.77 -9.77 5.64
N GLN A 89 7.52 -10.77 5.21
CA GLN A 89 7.89 -10.99 3.81
C GLN A 89 6.66 -11.17 2.90
N LEU A 90 5.64 -11.89 3.35
CA LEU A 90 4.42 -12.14 2.58
C LEU A 90 3.59 -10.87 2.32
N ILE A 91 3.65 -9.88 3.20
CA ILE A 91 2.89 -8.63 3.02
C ILE A 91 3.68 -7.55 2.26
N LEU A 92 4.99 -7.71 2.10
CA LEU A 92 5.85 -6.78 1.38
C LEU A 92 5.91 -7.13 -0.11
N ASN A 93 6.01 -6.09 -0.95
CA ASN A 93 6.16 -6.20 -2.40
C ASN A 93 7.54 -5.68 -2.83
N PRO A 94 8.63 -6.45 -2.62
CA PRO A 94 10.00 -5.97 -2.86
C PRO A 94 10.26 -5.61 -4.33
N GLU A 95 9.63 -6.29 -5.28
CA GLU A 95 9.80 -6.04 -6.73
C GLU A 95 9.26 -4.67 -7.17
N GLN A 96 8.27 -4.14 -6.45
CA GLN A 96 7.56 -2.91 -6.82
C GLN A 96 7.98 -1.70 -5.98
N CYS A 97 8.74 -1.93 -4.89
CA CYS A 97 9.04 -0.88 -3.92
C CYS A 97 10.41 -1.11 -3.26
N ARG A 98 11.35 -0.20 -3.55
CA ARG A 98 12.70 -0.21 -2.95
C ARG A 98 12.68 -0.20 -1.42
N LEU A 99 11.80 0.59 -0.80
CA LEU A 99 11.71 0.67 0.66
C LEU A 99 11.22 -0.66 1.28
N GLU A 100 10.28 -1.34 0.61
CA GLU A 100 9.81 -2.65 1.05
C GLU A 100 10.90 -3.72 0.84
N ALA A 101 11.70 -3.62 -0.23
CA ALA A 101 12.87 -4.48 -0.43
C ALA A 101 13.95 -4.26 0.64
N GLU A 102 14.21 -3.01 1.03
CA GLU A 102 15.13 -2.69 2.14
C GLU A 102 14.65 -3.29 3.46
N LEU A 103 13.36 -3.16 3.76
CA LEU A 103 12.78 -3.77 4.96
C LEU A 103 12.86 -5.30 4.90
N ASN A 104 12.56 -5.93 3.76
CA ASN A 104 12.68 -7.37 3.56
C ASN A 104 14.10 -7.88 3.83
N ASN A 105 15.11 -7.19 3.30
CA ASN A 105 16.51 -7.53 3.54
C ASN A 105 16.88 -7.33 5.02
N ALA A 106 16.42 -6.23 5.63
CA ALA A 106 16.71 -5.94 7.04
C ALA A 106 16.16 -7.03 7.98
N VAL A 107 14.91 -7.46 7.80
CA VAL A 107 14.31 -8.51 8.65
C VAL A 107 14.96 -9.88 8.43
N SER A 108 15.39 -10.17 7.19
CA SER A 108 16.11 -11.42 6.88
C SER A 108 17.49 -11.44 7.52
N ASN A 109 18.22 -10.33 7.46
CA ASN A 109 19.52 -10.18 8.10
C ASN A 109 19.40 -10.29 9.63
N LEU A 110 18.37 -9.69 10.23
CA LEU A 110 18.13 -9.80 11.68
C LEU A 110 17.89 -11.26 12.10
N ALA A 111 17.10 -12.03 11.34
CA ALA A 111 16.93 -13.45 11.61
C ALA A 111 18.25 -14.23 11.48
N SER A 112 19.09 -13.91 10.49
CA SER A 112 20.42 -14.52 10.37
C SER A 112 21.29 -14.22 11.58
N LEU A 113 21.25 -12.98 12.10
CA LEU A 113 22.00 -12.60 13.30
C LEU A 113 21.51 -13.34 14.55
N ILE A 114 20.19 -13.49 14.71
CA ILE A 114 19.61 -14.27 15.80
C ILE A 114 20.01 -15.74 15.69
N GLN A 115 20.02 -16.31 14.48
CA GLN A 115 20.49 -17.68 14.26
C GLN A 115 21.96 -17.84 14.65
N SER A 116 22.82 -16.91 14.22
CA SER A 116 24.23 -16.90 14.60
C SER A 116 24.41 -16.76 16.12
N ALA A 117 23.61 -15.94 16.80
CA ALA A 117 23.65 -15.78 18.25
C ALA A 117 23.18 -17.01 19.04
N ILE A 118 22.44 -17.92 18.40
CA ILE A 118 22.05 -19.22 18.99
C ILE A 118 23.16 -20.26 18.77
N CYS A 119 23.77 -20.27 17.59
CA CYS A 119 24.80 -21.23 17.21
C CYS A 119 26.18 -20.92 17.82
N ASP A 120 26.54 -19.64 17.88
CA ASP A 120 27.79 -19.11 18.44
C ASP A 120 27.50 -18.23 19.67
N LYS A 121 28.53 -17.88 20.46
CA LYS A 121 28.36 -16.94 21.58
C LYS A 121 27.73 -15.64 21.07
N PRO A 122 26.68 -15.11 21.71
CA PRO A 122 25.92 -13.97 21.20
C PRO A 122 26.80 -12.72 21.09
N ASP A 123 26.94 -12.20 19.87
CA ASP A 123 27.52 -10.89 19.62
C ASP A 123 26.43 -9.82 19.67
N ASN A 124 26.18 -9.32 20.88
CA ASN A 124 25.14 -8.35 21.17
C ASN A 124 25.27 -7.07 20.33
N TYR A 125 26.48 -6.68 19.94
CA TYR A 125 26.71 -5.46 19.17
C TYR A 125 26.12 -5.58 17.75
N HIS A 126 26.27 -6.74 17.11
CA HIS A 126 25.69 -6.99 15.80
C HIS A 126 24.17 -7.10 15.86
N LEU A 127 23.60 -7.70 16.92
CA LEU A 127 22.14 -7.79 17.11
C LEU A 127 21.51 -6.40 17.26
N LEU A 128 22.06 -5.53 18.10
CA LEU A 128 21.57 -4.16 18.28
C LEU A 128 21.66 -3.36 16.98
N GLY A 129 22.77 -3.47 16.25
CA GLY A 129 22.92 -2.84 14.93
C GLY A 129 21.88 -3.36 13.92
N GLY A 130 21.57 -4.66 13.95
CA GLY A 130 20.51 -5.26 13.13
C GLY A 130 19.11 -4.72 13.46
N GLN A 131 18.80 -4.57 14.76
CA GLN A 131 17.54 -3.98 15.21
C GLN A 131 17.36 -2.54 14.70
N ASP A 132 18.41 -1.71 14.81
CA ASP A 132 18.37 -0.33 14.33
C ASP A 132 18.10 -0.22 12.83
N ILE A 133 18.68 -1.12 12.04
CA ILE A 133 18.43 -1.19 10.59
C ILE A 133 16.97 -1.54 10.31
N VAL A 134 16.38 -2.52 11.02
CA VAL A 134 14.96 -2.88 10.89
C VAL A 134 14.06 -1.72 11.32
N ILE A 135 14.35 -1.04 12.43
CA ILE A 135 13.59 0.13 12.89
C ILE A 135 13.60 1.24 11.84
N LYS A 136 14.78 1.56 11.30
CA LYS A 136 14.94 2.62 10.29
C LYS A 136 14.20 2.27 9.00
N ALA A 137 14.36 1.05 8.50
CA ALA A 137 13.67 0.57 7.29
C ALA A 137 12.14 0.54 7.51
N GLY A 138 11.69 0.02 8.65
CA GLY A 138 10.27 -0.04 9.02
C GLY A 138 9.62 1.33 9.07
N ARG A 139 10.28 2.32 9.71
CA ARG A 139 9.81 3.71 9.72
C ARG A 139 9.70 4.31 8.32
N ASN A 140 10.64 4.02 7.42
CA ASN A 140 10.59 4.52 6.05
C ASN A 140 9.41 3.93 5.27
N VAL A 141 9.13 2.64 5.44
CA VAL A 141 7.97 1.98 4.83
C VAL A 141 6.65 2.54 5.39
N LEU A 142 6.54 2.67 6.71
CA LEU A 142 5.33 3.21 7.36
C LEU A 142 5.06 4.66 6.97
N LYS A 143 6.09 5.50 6.83
CA LYS A 143 5.97 6.87 6.33
C LYS A 143 5.44 6.94 4.89
N LYS A 144 5.72 5.93 4.06
CA LYS A 144 5.18 5.85 2.70
C LYS A 144 3.69 5.46 2.70
N PHE A 145 3.24 4.74 3.72
CA PHE A 145 1.86 4.27 3.85
C PHE A 145 0.94 5.25 4.59
N SER A 146 1.51 6.26 5.26
CA SER A 146 0.78 7.41 5.84
C SER A 146 0.51 8.47 4.79
#